data_AF-A0A179D164-F1
#
_entry.id   AF-A0A179D164-F1
#
_cell.length_a   1.000
_cell.length_b   1.000
_cell.length_c   1.000
_cell.angle_alpha   90.00
_cell.angle_beta   90.00
_cell.angle_gamma   90.00
#
_symmetry.space_group_name_H-M   'P 1'
#
loop_
_entity.id
_entity.type
_entity.pdbx_description
1 polymer ?
#
loop_
_entity_poly.entity_id
_entity_poly.type
_entity_poly.pdbx_seq_one_letter_code
_entity_poly.pdbx_strand_id
1 'polypeptide(L)'
;MGTYYPREYMNSGLMILRQAEHYLRDDWRLGLARAFVYGALGNILFNLRVYVSRGKHLSEYISAIEEILGYLNEAGSPAELMALEGRAREVYYSAFDVITENPEFRFEGRSRRPPANRMNALISFGNSLLYVTALSEIYRTHLDPRIGYLHETNERSFSLNLDLAEIFKPLVVDRVIFSLINRREIGPEDFREELGGIYLKERGLKRFIEAYEERLSRTVMHKKLGRKVSYRRLIRLECYKLYRHFLGEELYFPYVRTR
;
A
#
# COMPACT_ATOMS: atom_id res chain seq x y z
N MET A 1 4.28 14.62 -12.34
CA MET A 1 5.48 14.74 -11.49
C MET A 1 6.52 13.77 -12.01
N GLY A 2 7.63 14.27 -12.54
CA GLY A 2 8.81 13.44 -12.83
C GLY A 2 9.65 13.28 -11.57
N THR A 3 10.37 12.17 -11.45
CA THR A 3 11.36 11.94 -10.37
C THR A 3 12.74 11.93 -11.01
N TYR A 4 13.70 12.68 -10.47
CA TYR A 4 15.09 12.68 -10.93
C TYR A 4 15.88 11.57 -10.21
N TYR A 5 16.55 10.70 -10.99
CA TYR A 5 17.30 9.56 -10.47
C TYR A 5 18.80 9.73 -10.72
N PRO A 6 19.66 9.67 -9.67
CA PRO A 6 21.10 9.55 -9.86
C PRO A 6 21.48 8.16 -10.40
N ARG A 7 22.67 8.03 -11.02
CA ARG A 7 23.22 6.76 -11.55
C ARG A 7 23.14 5.64 -10.50
N GLU A 8 22.68 4.46 -10.89
CA GLU A 8 22.59 3.29 -10.00
C GLU A 8 23.99 2.77 -9.62
N TYR A 9 24.31 2.80 -8.32
CA TYR A 9 25.58 2.27 -7.78
C TYR A 9 25.47 0.82 -7.28
N MET A 10 24.26 0.26 -7.20
CA MET A 10 23.97 -1.08 -6.64
C MET A 10 23.39 -2.04 -7.68
N ASN A 11 23.87 -1.98 -8.93
CA ASN A 11 23.41 -2.90 -9.98
C ASN A 11 24.10 -4.27 -9.86
N SER A 12 23.30 -5.28 -9.53
CA SER A 12 23.69 -6.68 -9.66
C SER A 12 22.98 -7.26 -10.87
N GLY A 13 23.72 -7.52 -11.96
CA GLY A 13 23.16 -8.14 -13.16
C GLY A 13 22.46 -9.47 -12.87
N LEU A 14 22.96 -10.22 -11.87
CA LEU A 14 22.33 -11.44 -11.39
C LEU A 14 20.91 -11.20 -10.86
N MET A 15 20.68 -10.13 -10.09
CA MET A 15 19.38 -9.86 -9.49
C MET A 15 18.32 -9.55 -10.55
N ILE A 16 18.68 -8.77 -11.58
CA ILE A 16 17.79 -8.48 -12.71
C ILE A 16 17.40 -9.78 -13.42
N LEU A 17 18.36 -10.67 -13.68
CA LEU A 17 18.09 -11.97 -14.31
C LEU A 17 17.18 -12.85 -13.44
N ARG A 18 17.38 -12.87 -12.11
CA ARG A 18 16.51 -13.62 -11.20
C ARG A 18 15.10 -13.05 -11.13
N GLN A 19 14.94 -11.73 -11.11
CA GLN A 19 13.61 -11.10 -11.17
C GLN A 19 12.90 -11.43 -12.49
N ALA A 20 13.60 -11.34 -13.61
CA ALA A 20 13.06 -11.70 -14.92
C ALA A 20 12.66 -13.19 -14.97
N GLU A 21 13.48 -14.10 -14.42
CA GLU A 21 13.15 -15.53 -14.32
C GLU A 21 11.84 -15.75 -13.54
N HIS A 22 11.65 -15.07 -12.40
CA HIS A 22 10.42 -15.19 -11.61
C HIS A 22 9.21 -14.57 -12.32
N TYR A 23 9.41 -13.56 -13.14
CA TYR A 23 8.33 -12.95 -13.92
C TYR A 23 7.87 -13.83 -15.09
N LEU A 24 8.83 -14.47 -15.79
CA LEU A 24 8.58 -15.28 -16.98
C LEU A 24 8.04 -16.68 -16.67
N ARG A 25 8.17 -17.15 -15.43
CA ARG A 25 7.57 -18.41 -14.96
C ARG A 25 6.23 -18.14 -14.30
N ASP A 26 5.14 -18.53 -14.96
CA ASP A 26 3.77 -18.21 -14.53
C ASP A 26 3.47 -18.62 -13.09
N ASP A 27 3.85 -19.84 -12.67
CA ASP A 27 3.62 -20.32 -11.30
C ASP A 27 4.37 -19.48 -10.25
N TRP A 28 5.59 -19.03 -10.57
CA TRP A 28 6.42 -18.25 -9.64
C TRP A 28 5.90 -16.81 -9.54
N ARG A 29 5.55 -16.22 -10.69
CA ARG A 29 4.92 -14.91 -10.74
C ARG A 29 3.60 -14.92 -9.97
N LEU A 30 2.77 -15.94 -10.18
CA LEU A 30 1.48 -16.09 -9.51
C LEU A 30 1.67 -16.25 -8.00
N GLY A 31 2.65 -17.03 -7.55
CA GLY A 31 3.00 -17.16 -6.13
C GLY A 31 3.37 -15.81 -5.48
N LEU A 32 4.18 -15.00 -6.15
CA LEU A 32 4.54 -13.65 -5.68
C LEU A 32 3.35 -12.69 -5.70
N ALA A 33 2.57 -12.67 -6.78
CA ALA A 33 1.35 -11.86 -6.88
C ALA A 33 0.38 -12.20 -5.74
N ARG A 34 0.17 -13.49 -5.46
CA ARG A 34 -0.70 -13.97 -4.37
C ARG A 34 -0.17 -13.51 -3.01
N ALA A 35 1.14 -13.56 -2.80
CA ALA A 35 1.77 -13.06 -1.58
C ALA A 35 1.55 -11.55 -1.38
N PHE A 36 1.66 -10.72 -2.43
CA PHE A 36 1.37 -9.28 -2.30
C PHE A 36 -0.08 -9.02 -1.89
N VAL A 37 -1.05 -9.70 -2.53
CA VAL A 37 -2.48 -9.55 -2.20
C VAL A 37 -2.77 -10.04 -0.78
N TYR A 38 -2.22 -11.19 -0.38
CA TYR A 38 -2.35 -11.68 1.00
C TYR A 38 -1.80 -10.66 2.02
N GLY A 39 -0.64 -10.05 1.74
CA GLY A 39 -0.06 -9.00 2.57
C GLY A 39 -0.96 -7.77 2.71
N ALA A 40 -1.54 -7.32 1.59
CA ALA A 40 -2.46 -6.19 1.55
C ALA A 40 -3.72 -6.46 2.38
N LEU A 41 -4.42 -7.58 2.13
CA LEU A 41 -5.64 -7.96 2.83
C LEU A 41 -5.39 -8.24 4.32
N GLY A 42 -4.28 -8.91 4.66
CA GLY A 42 -3.89 -9.15 6.05
C GLY A 42 -3.71 -7.85 6.84
N ASN A 43 -3.09 -6.83 6.22
CA ASN A 43 -2.93 -5.51 6.86
C ASN A 43 -4.21 -4.67 6.90
N ILE A 44 -5.10 -4.84 5.91
CA ILE A 44 -6.47 -4.29 5.95
C ILE A 44 -7.21 -4.86 7.17
N LEU A 45 -7.24 -6.18 7.32
CA LEU A 45 -7.90 -6.87 8.44
C LEU A 45 -7.30 -6.45 9.78
N PHE A 46 -5.97 -6.34 9.87
CA PHE A 46 -5.32 -5.80 11.06
C PHE A 46 -5.86 -4.40 11.43
N ASN A 47 -5.94 -3.49 10.45
CA ASN A 47 -6.39 -2.12 10.72
C ASN A 47 -7.87 -2.09 11.15
N LEU A 48 -8.75 -2.85 10.49
CA LEU A 48 -10.15 -2.97 10.88
C LEU A 48 -10.30 -3.49 12.31
N ARG A 49 -9.58 -4.57 12.67
CA ARG A 49 -9.60 -5.14 14.04
C ARG A 49 -9.11 -4.14 15.10
N VAL A 50 -8.14 -3.29 14.77
CA VAL A 50 -7.69 -2.19 15.66
C VAL A 50 -8.80 -1.16 15.89
N TYR A 51 -9.67 -0.91 14.92
CA TYR A 51 -10.81 0.00 15.10
C TYR A 51 -12.00 -0.68 15.77
N VAL A 52 -12.20 -1.98 15.58
CA VAL A 52 -13.13 -2.78 16.40
C VAL A 52 -12.76 -2.69 17.88
N SER A 53 -11.48 -2.87 18.23
CA SER A 53 -11.02 -2.73 19.61
C SER A 53 -11.15 -1.30 20.17
N ARG A 54 -11.51 -0.32 19.34
CA ARG A 54 -11.81 1.07 19.72
C ARG A 54 -13.31 1.37 19.71
N GLY A 55 -14.16 0.35 19.60
CA GLY A 55 -15.62 0.47 19.64
C GLY A 55 -16.30 0.67 18.29
N LYS A 56 -15.60 0.53 17.16
CA LYS A 56 -16.22 0.64 15.82
C LYS A 56 -16.88 -0.67 15.40
N HIS A 57 -18.10 -0.59 14.87
CA HIS A 57 -18.84 -1.74 14.36
C HIS A 57 -18.38 -2.09 12.94
N LEU A 58 -17.35 -2.95 12.82
CA LEU A 58 -16.72 -3.28 11.53
C LEU A 58 -16.75 -4.79 11.20
N SER A 59 -17.50 -5.59 11.95
CA SER A 59 -17.48 -7.06 11.82
C SER A 59 -17.94 -7.57 10.45
N GLU A 60 -18.91 -6.91 9.82
CA GLU A 60 -19.39 -7.27 8.48
C GLU A 60 -18.30 -7.07 7.41
N TYR A 61 -17.59 -5.95 7.45
CA TYR A 61 -16.48 -5.66 6.54
C TYR A 61 -15.33 -6.66 6.71
N ILE A 62 -15.00 -6.99 7.97
CA ILE A 62 -13.99 -8.01 8.30
C ILE A 62 -14.40 -9.35 7.71
N SER A 63 -15.64 -9.79 7.92
CA SER A 63 -16.13 -11.09 7.43
C SER A 63 -16.09 -11.17 5.90
N ALA A 64 -16.54 -10.12 5.22
CA ALA A 64 -16.48 -10.04 3.76
C ALA A 64 -15.03 -10.10 3.22
N ILE A 65 -14.08 -9.43 3.88
CA ILE A 65 -12.67 -9.47 3.45
C ILE A 65 -12.02 -10.83 3.77
N GLU A 66 -12.39 -11.48 4.88
CA GLU A 66 -11.95 -12.84 5.21
C GLU A 66 -12.46 -13.87 4.20
N GLU A 67 -13.70 -13.71 3.72
CA GLU A 67 -14.23 -14.53 2.64
C GLU A 67 -13.42 -14.36 1.34
N ILE A 68 -13.15 -13.11 0.94
CA ILE A 68 -12.30 -12.81 -0.23
C ILE A 68 -10.89 -13.40 -0.06
N LEU A 69 -10.33 -13.35 1.15
CA LEU A 69 -9.04 -13.94 1.48
C LEU A 69 -9.03 -15.46 1.24
N GLY A 70 -10.15 -16.15 1.49
CA GLY A 70 -10.31 -17.59 1.27
C GLY A 70 -10.14 -17.99 -0.20
N TYR A 71 -10.64 -17.18 -1.12
CA TYR A 71 -10.54 -17.41 -2.57
C TYR A 71 -9.14 -17.12 -3.16
N LEU A 72 -8.20 -16.60 -2.36
CA LEU A 72 -6.88 -16.25 -2.89
C LEU A 72 -6.16 -17.46 -3.47
N ASN A 73 -6.34 -18.68 -2.98
CA ASN A 73 -5.62 -19.84 -3.54
C ASN A 73 -6.23 -20.36 -4.85
N GLU A 74 -7.49 -20.04 -5.12
CA GLU A 74 -8.23 -20.49 -6.30
C GLU A 74 -7.96 -19.61 -7.52
N ALA A 75 -7.53 -18.36 -7.32
CA ALA A 75 -7.19 -17.45 -8.41
C ALA A 75 -6.03 -18.00 -9.25
N GLY A 76 -6.30 -18.25 -10.54
CA GLY A 76 -5.37 -18.84 -11.51
C GLY A 76 -4.50 -17.84 -12.24
N SER A 77 -4.72 -16.54 -12.04
CA SER A 77 -3.97 -15.49 -12.74
C SER A 77 -3.73 -14.24 -11.86
N PRO A 78 -2.68 -13.44 -12.16
CA PRO A 78 -2.49 -12.14 -11.53
C PRO A 78 -3.68 -11.20 -11.72
N ALA A 79 -4.40 -11.29 -12.85
CA ALA A 79 -5.60 -10.49 -13.11
C ALA A 79 -6.75 -10.83 -12.16
N GLU A 80 -7.01 -12.11 -11.91
CA GLU A 80 -8.00 -12.56 -10.91
C GLU A 80 -7.62 -12.11 -9.49
N LEU A 81 -6.33 -12.19 -9.15
CA LEU A 81 -5.81 -11.67 -7.89
C LEU A 81 -6.02 -10.16 -7.73
N MET A 82 -5.80 -9.38 -8.79
CA MET A 82 -6.12 -7.95 -8.80
C MET A 82 -7.62 -7.69 -8.64
N ALA A 83 -8.49 -8.52 -9.21
CA ALA A 83 -9.93 -8.41 -9.03
C ALA A 83 -10.36 -8.70 -7.58
N LEU A 84 -9.75 -9.70 -6.94
CA LEU A 84 -9.94 -9.99 -5.51
C LEU A 84 -9.44 -8.83 -4.63
N GLU A 85 -8.26 -8.28 -4.91
CA GLU A 85 -7.72 -7.11 -4.21
C GLU A 85 -8.64 -5.90 -4.35
N GLY A 86 -9.13 -5.62 -5.57
CA GLY A 86 -10.04 -4.52 -5.86
C GLY A 86 -11.36 -4.63 -5.09
N ARG A 87 -11.97 -5.82 -5.05
CA ARG A 87 -13.18 -6.08 -4.25
C ARG A 87 -12.93 -5.87 -2.77
N ALA A 88 -11.82 -6.41 -2.22
CA ALA A 88 -11.48 -6.21 -0.82
C ALA A 88 -11.22 -4.73 -0.49
N ARG A 89 -10.60 -3.97 -1.39
CA ARG A 89 -10.40 -2.53 -1.24
C ARG A 89 -11.70 -1.75 -1.23
N GLU A 90 -12.66 -2.12 -2.07
CA GLU A 90 -13.96 -1.46 -2.10
C GLU A 90 -14.72 -1.65 -0.78
N VAL A 91 -14.78 -2.88 -0.28
CA VAL A 91 -15.33 -3.19 1.06
C VAL A 91 -14.56 -2.45 2.15
N TYR A 92 -13.24 -2.43 2.08
CA TYR A 92 -12.44 -1.75 3.10
C TYR A 92 -12.60 -0.23 3.08
N TYR A 93 -12.71 0.40 1.90
CA TYR A 93 -12.90 1.84 1.81
C TYR A 93 -14.30 2.29 2.21
N SER A 94 -15.35 1.49 2.00
CA SER A 94 -16.67 1.81 2.54
C SER A 94 -16.70 1.78 4.07
N ALA A 95 -15.86 0.95 4.71
CA ALA A 95 -15.65 1.00 6.16
C ALA A 95 -15.00 2.32 6.66
N PHE A 96 -14.46 3.17 5.79
CA PHE A 96 -13.84 4.44 6.21
C PHE A 96 -14.88 5.39 6.80
N ASP A 97 -16.12 5.34 6.31
CA ASP A 97 -17.23 6.16 6.80
C ASP A 97 -17.54 5.83 8.27
N VAL A 98 -17.51 4.55 8.65
CA VAL A 98 -17.68 4.07 10.03
C VAL A 98 -16.47 4.44 10.91
N ILE A 99 -15.26 4.38 10.35
CA ILE A 99 -14.03 4.70 11.09
C ILE A 99 -13.94 6.20 11.40
N THR A 100 -14.33 7.04 10.45
CA THR A 100 -14.16 8.49 10.53
C THR A 100 -15.38 9.21 11.11
N GLU A 101 -16.59 8.67 10.95
CA GLU A 101 -17.86 9.26 11.41
C GLU A 101 -17.99 10.75 11.03
N ASN A 102 -17.45 11.13 9.87
CA ASN A 102 -17.44 12.51 9.42
C ASN A 102 -18.13 12.63 8.05
N PRO A 103 -19.32 13.25 7.97
CA PRO A 103 -20.08 13.34 6.73
C PRO A 103 -19.35 14.15 5.64
N GLU A 104 -18.43 15.04 6.00
CA GLU A 104 -17.64 15.82 5.06
C GLU A 104 -16.61 14.98 4.26
N PHE A 105 -16.37 13.74 4.71
CA PHE A 105 -15.38 12.83 4.16
C PHE A 105 -15.97 11.47 3.78
N ARG A 106 -17.27 11.42 3.41
CA ARG A 106 -17.88 10.19 2.91
C ARG A 106 -17.13 9.64 1.69
N PHE A 107 -16.96 8.33 1.65
CA PHE A 107 -16.22 7.67 0.57
C PHE A 107 -17.03 7.56 -0.72
N GLU A 108 -18.29 7.13 -0.66
CA GLU A 108 -19.27 7.00 -1.76
C GLU A 108 -18.85 6.12 -2.97
N GLY A 109 -17.60 5.71 -3.07
CA GLY A 109 -17.03 4.94 -4.17
C GLY A 109 -15.65 5.45 -4.59
N ARG A 110 -14.83 4.59 -5.20
CA ARG A 110 -13.48 5.00 -5.61
C ARG A 110 -13.50 5.83 -6.89
N SER A 111 -13.13 7.09 -6.79
CA SER A 111 -12.90 7.99 -7.93
C SER A 111 -11.45 8.51 -7.92
N ARG A 112 -10.70 8.31 -9.00
CA ARG A 112 -9.24 8.55 -9.04
C ARG A 112 -8.83 9.81 -9.82
N ARG A 113 -9.36 10.02 -11.03
CA ARG A 113 -8.94 11.07 -11.95
C ARG A 113 -10.15 11.59 -12.77
N PRO A 114 -10.73 12.74 -12.40
CA PRO A 114 -10.48 13.52 -11.18
C PRO A 114 -11.09 12.86 -9.92
N PRO A 115 -10.57 13.10 -8.69
CA PRO A 115 -11.22 12.66 -7.45
C PRO A 115 -12.57 13.35 -7.22
N ALA A 116 -13.63 12.56 -7.03
CA ALA A 116 -14.99 13.09 -6.88
C ALA A 116 -15.30 13.69 -5.49
N ASN A 117 -14.58 13.28 -4.45
CA ASN A 117 -14.77 13.78 -3.08
C ASN A 117 -13.45 13.91 -2.30
N ARG A 118 -13.52 14.52 -1.11
CA ARG A 118 -12.35 14.81 -0.25
C ARG A 118 -11.62 13.54 0.20
N MET A 119 -12.37 12.47 0.51
CA MET A 119 -11.77 11.18 0.87
C MET A 119 -10.97 10.61 -0.30
N ASN A 120 -11.53 10.63 -1.50
CA ASN A 120 -10.85 10.19 -2.71
C ASN A 120 -9.59 11.02 -3.00
N ALA A 121 -9.62 12.33 -2.75
CA ALA A 121 -8.45 13.20 -2.87
C ALA A 121 -7.33 12.82 -1.91
N LEU A 122 -7.65 12.57 -0.63
CA LEU A 122 -6.70 12.13 0.39
C LEU A 122 -6.08 10.75 0.05
N ILE A 123 -6.90 9.77 -0.34
CA ILE A 123 -6.43 8.43 -0.73
C ILE A 123 -5.50 8.53 -1.96
N SER A 124 -5.88 9.30 -2.98
CA SER A 124 -5.06 9.48 -4.19
C SER A 124 -3.72 10.15 -3.87
N PHE A 125 -3.73 11.19 -3.05
CA PHE A 125 -2.53 11.91 -2.65
C PHE A 125 -1.58 11.03 -1.82
N GLY A 126 -2.10 10.40 -0.76
CA GLY A 126 -1.30 9.53 0.10
C GLY A 126 -0.74 8.31 -0.63
N ASN A 127 -1.51 7.68 -1.52
CA ASN A 127 -1.01 6.59 -2.35
C ASN A 127 0.13 7.04 -3.26
N SER A 128 0.03 8.24 -3.83
CA SER A 128 1.11 8.80 -4.68
C SER A 128 2.40 9.00 -3.88
N LEU A 129 2.32 9.49 -2.64
CA LEU A 129 3.47 9.61 -1.74
C LEU A 129 4.07 8.24 -1.39
N LEU A 130 3.23 7.23 -1.14
CA LEU A 130 3.68 5.88 -0.82
C LEU A 130 4.36 5.21 -2.02
N TYR A 131 3.88 5.42 -3.24
CA TYR A 131 4.53 4.90 -4.44
C TYR A 131 5.95 5.46 -4.61
N VAL A 132 6.14 6.75 -4.35
CA VAL A 132 7.47 7.39 -4.37
C VAL A 132 8.33 6.86 -3.22
N THR A 133 7.76 6.68 -2.03
CA THR A 133 8.49 6.14 -0.88
C THR A 133 8.97 4.71 -1.14
N ALA A 134 8.07 3.83 -1.60
CA ALA A 134 8.40 2.45 -1.93
C ALA A 134 9.50 2.38 -3.01
N LEU A 135 9.38 3.20 -4.05
CA LEU A 135 10.39 3.31 -5.09
C LEU A 135 11.76 3.76 -4.53
N SER A 136 11.77 4.79 -3.66
CA SER A 136 13.01 5.25 -3.02
C SER A 136 13.68 4.18 -2.15
N GLU A 137 12.88 3.29 -1.54
CA GLU A 137 13.40 2.19 -0.73
C GLU A 137 13.87 1.00 -1.58
N ILE A 138 13.25 0.75 -2.75
CA ILE A 138 13.75 -0.20 -3.75
C ILE A 138 15.13 0.22 -4.26
N TYR A 139 15.32 1.50 -4.61
CA TYR A 139 16.62 2.05 -5.05
C TYR A 139 17.74 1.95 -4.01
N ARG A 140 17.40 1.65 -2.75
CA ARG A 140 18.36 1.35 -1.67
C ARG A 140 18.68 -0.14 -1.55
N THR A 141 18.32 -0.93 -2.56
CA THR A 141 18.59 -2.35 -2.69
C THR A 141 19.10 -2.68 -4.09
N HIS A 142 19.33 -3.97 -4.36
CA HIS A 142 19.72 -4.47 -5.68
C HIS A 142 18.53 -4.84 -6.58
N LEU A 143 17.29 -4.61 -6.12
CA LEU A 143 16.09 -4.93 -6.89
C LEU A 143 15.88 -3.89 -8.00
N ASP A 144 15.50 -4.36 -9.17
CA ASP A 144 15.03 -3.52 -10.27
C ASP A 144 13.56 -3.14 -10.07
N PRO A 145 13.23 -1.84 -9.96
CA PRO A 145 11.86 -1.38 -9.72
C PRO A 145 10.91 -1.58 -10.92
N ARG A 146 11.45 -1.85 -12.11
CA ARG A 146 10.67 -1.99 -13.35
C ARG A 146 9.90 -3.31 -13.40
N ILE A 147 10.39 -4.35 -12.73
CA ILE A 147 9.80 -5.69 -12.78
C ILE A 147 8.83 -5.90 -11.61
N GLY A 148 7.52 -5.77 -11.87
CA GLY A 148 6.44 -6.12 -10.94
C GLY A 148 5.85 -7.50 -11.23
N TYR A 149 5.15 -8.09 -10.27
CA TYR A 149 4.59 -9.45 -10.33
C TYR A 149 3.06 -9.46 -10.27
N LEU A 150 2.45 -8.62 -9.43
CA LEU A 150 1.00 -8.43 -9.39
C LEU A 150 0.57 -7.45 -10.48
N HIS A 151 1.13 -6.24 -10.48
CA HIS A 151 0.92 -5.28 -11.57
C HIS A 151 1.76 -5.68 -12.78
N GLU A 152 1.17 -5.62 -13.98
CA GLU A 152 1.89 -5.91 -15.21
C GLU A 152 3.13 -5.03 -15.39
N THR A 153 4.20 -5.66 -15.87
CA THR A 153 5.40 -4.98 -16.35
C THR A 153 5.19 -4.67 -17.84
N ASN A 154 4.51 -3.54 -18.12
CA ASN A 154 4.23 -3.03 -19.47
C ASN A 154 5.03 -1.72 -19.71
N GLU A 155 4.57 -0.81 -20.57
CA GLU A 155 5.25 0.48 -20.86
C GLU A 155 5.35 1.44 -19.65
N ARG A 156 4.86 1.05 -18.47
CA ARG A 156 5.04 1.81 -17.24
C ARG A 156 6.51 1.84 -16.82
N SER A 157 6.95 3.00 -16.34
CA SER A 157 8.33 3.18 -15.91
C SER A 157 8.70 2.31 -14.69
N PHE A 158 7.75 1.99 -13.79
CA PHE A 158 7.98 1.20 -12.58
C PHE A 158 6.71 0.42 -12.18
N SER A 159 6.88 -0.84 -11.76
CA SER A 159 5.76 -1.70 -11.35
C SER A 159 5.97 -2.32 -9.96
N LEU A 160 7.21 -2.65 -9.55
CA LEU A 160 7.46 -3.30 -8.25
C LEU A 160 7.09 -2.41 -7.05
N ASN A 161 7.23 -1.09 -7.21
CA ASN A 161 6.87 -0.13 -6.18
C ASN A 161 5.35 -0.10 -5.93
N LEU A 162 4.54 -0.42 -6.95
CA LEU A 162 3.08 -0.54 -6.81
C LEU A 162 2.73 -1.78 -5.98
N ASP A 163 3.34 -2.93 -6.31
CA ASP A 163 3.16 -4.19 -5.59
C ASP A 163 3.54 -4.07 -4.11
N LEU A 164 4.72 -3.52 -3.82
CA LEU A 164 5.17 -3.28 -2.45
C LEU A 164 4.25 -2.31 -1.72
N ALA A 165 3.80 -1.24 -2.39
CA ALA A 165 2.92 -0.26 -1.78
C ALA A 165 1.58 -0.86 -1.32
N GLU A 166 1.04 -1.87 -2.02
CA GLU A 166 -0.24 -2.50 -1.61
C GLU A 166 -0.22 -3.00 -0.17
N ILE A 167 0.88 -3.64 0.24
CA ILE A 167 1.10 -4.15 1.60
C ILE A 167 1.05 -3.01 2.63
N PHE A 168 1.60 -1.84 2.29
CA PHE A 168 1.82 -0.74 3.24
C PHE A 168 0.75 0.34 3.23
N LYS A 169 -0.14 0.42 2.22
CA LYS A 169 -1.25 1.40 2.19
C LYS A 169 -2.10 1.37 3.48
N PRO A 170 -2.56 0.21 3.98
CA PRO A 170 -3.34 0.13 5.23
C PRO A 170 -2.57 0.57 6.47
N LEU A 171 -1.24 0.41 6.45
CA LEU A 171 -0.40 0.69 7.59
C LEU A 171 0.08 2.14 7.62
N VAL A 172 0.24 2.78 6.46
CA VAL A 172 0.80 4.13 6.35
C VAL A 172 -0.28 5.12 5.95
N VAL A 173 -0.75 5.03 4.70
CA VAL A 173 -1.65 6.02 4.09
C VAL A 173 -2.97 6.12 4.85
N ASP A 174 -3.65 4.99 5.04
CA ASP A 174 -5.00 5.01 5.60
C ASP A 174 -4.98 5.43 7.08
N ARG A 175 -3.93 5.05 7.81
CA ARG A 175 -3.71 5.48 9.20
C ARG A 175 -3.44 6.98 9.32
N VAL A 176 -2.77 7.58 8.34
CA VAL A 176 -2.56 9.03 8.27
C VAL A 176 -3.89 9.72 8.02
N ILE A 177 -4.66 9.26 7.03
CA ILE A 177 -6.00 9.78 6.71
C ILE A 177 -6.90 9.76 7.95
N PHE A 178 -7.05 8.60 8.60
CA PHE A 178 -7.88 8.49 9.80
C PHE A 178 -7.40 9.38 10.94
N SER A 179 -6.09 9.51 11.14
CA SER A 179 -5.54 10.36 12.19
C SER A 179 -5.86 11.83 11.92
N LEU A 180 -5.70 12.31 10.69
CA LEU A 180 -5.93 13.70 10.31
C LEU A 180 -7.41 14.08 10.43
N ILE A 181 -8.31 13.21 9.95
CA ILE A 181 -9.76 13.46 10.01
C ILE A 181 -10.25 13.40 11.46
N ASN A 182 -9.91 12.35 12.22
CA ASN A 182 -10.44 12.15 13.57
C ASN A 182 -9.92 13.20 14.56
N ARG A 183 -8.74 13.79 14.30
CA ARG A 183 -8.18 14.90 15.09
C ARG A 183 -8.59 16.27 14.58
N ARG A 184 -9.40 16.34 13.51
CA ARG A 184 -9.82 17.58 12.85
C ARG A 184 -8.64 18.47 12.42
N GLU A 185 -7.55 17.84 12.00
CA GLU A 185 -6.35 18.53 11.50
C GLU A 185 -6.46 18.87 10.02
N ILE A 186 -7.35 18.19 9.29
CA ILE A 186 -7.77 18.52 7.93
C ILE A 186 -9.29 18.61 7.91
N GLY A 187 -9.82 19.71 7.37
CA GLY A 187 -11.24 19.97 7.20
C GLY A 187 -11.62 20.35 5.78
N PRO A 188 -12.92 20.58 5.50
CA PRO A 188 -13.41 21.00 4.17
C PRO A 188 -12.70 22.22 3.60
N GLU A 189 -12.28 23.15 4.46
CA GLU A 189 -11.60 24.39 4.08
C GLU A 189 -10.22 24.16 3.44
N ASP A 190 -9.60 23.00 3.72
CA ASP A 190 -8.31 22.59 3.17
C ASP A 190 -8.41 22.00 1.76
N PHE A 191 -9.60 22.00 1.17
CA PHE A 191 -9.84 21.51 -0.19
C PHE A 191 -10.34 22.62 -1.11
N ARG A 192 -10.11 22.43 -2.41
CA ARG A 192 -10.65 23.25 -3.49
C ARG A 192 -11.22 22.36 -4.59
N GLU A 193 -12.27 22.84 -5.23
CA GLU A 193 -12.78 22.25 -6.46
C GLU A 193 -12.09 22.91 -7.65
N GLU A 194 -11.54 22.10 -8.55
CA GLU A 194 -10.79 22.55 -9.70
C GLU A 194 -10.89 21.48 -10.80
N LEU A 195 -11.06 21.86 -12.07
CA LEU A 195 -11.09 20.92 -13.22
C LEU A 195 -12.05 19.71 -13.03
N GLY A 196 -13.21 19.92 -12.40
CA GLY A 196 -14.20 18.86 -12.14
C GLY A 196 -13.78 17.85 -11.06
N GLY A 197 -12.79 18.18 -10.22
CA GLY A 197 -12.33 17.34 -9.12
C GLY A 197 -12.06 18.10 -7.83
N ILE A 198 -11.87 17.35 -6.74
CA ILE A 198 -11.47 17.89 -5.44
C ILE A 198 -9.97 17.68 -5.21
N TYR A 199 -9.29 18.75 -4.83
CA TYR A 199 -7.84 18.77 -4.57
C TYR A 199 -7.52 19.44 -3.23
N LEU A 200 -6.43 19.02 -2.60
CA LEU A 200 -5.92 19.66 -1.38
C LEU A 200 -5.32 21.04 -1.72
N LYS A 201 -5.62 22.03 -0.87
CA LYS A 201 -4.92 23.32 -0.82
C LYS A 201 -3.56 23.15 -0.13
N GLU A 202 -2.71 24.18 -0.23
CA GLU A 202 -1.36 24.19 0.33
C GLU A 202 -1.31 23.84 1.82
N ARG A 203 -2.21 24.40 2.64
CA ARG A 203 -2.32 24.06 4.08
C ARG A 203 -2.56 22.56 4.29
N GLY A 204 -3.56 22.00 3.60
CA GLY A 204 -3.90 20.58 3.68
C GLY A 204 -2.78 19.67 3.17
N LEU A 205 -2.13 20.04 2.06
CA LEU A 205 -0.96 19.32 1.52
C LEU A 205 0.17 19.27 2.54
N LYS A 206 0.56 20.42 3.10
CA LYS A 206 1.64 20.52 4.08
C LYS A 206 1.32 19.67 5.32
N ARG A 207 0.11 19.78 5.87
CA ARG A 207 -0.30 19.01 7.04
C ARG A 207 -0.29 17.51 6.76
N PHE A 208 -0.77 17.08 5.59
CA PHE A 208 -0.76 15.68 5.20
C PHE A 208 0.67 15.14 5.09
N ILE A 209 1.57 15.87 4.44
CA ILE A 209 2.98 15.49 4.29
C ILE A 209 3.67 15.36 5.64
N GLU A 210 3.47 16.33 6.56
CA GLU A 210 4.02 16.27 7.92
C GLU A 210 3.57 15.00 8.65
N ALA A 211 2.26 14.71 8.66
CA ALA A 211 1.72 13.51 9.31
C ALA A 211 2.19 12.22 8.64
N TYR A 212 2.36 12.23 7.32
CA TYR A 212 2.90 11.11 6.54
C TYR A 212 4.36 10.81 6.91
N GLU A 213 5.21 11.82 6.98
CA GLU A 213 6.61 11.68 7.40
C GLU A 213 6.73 11.24 8.86
N GLU A 214 5.90 11.79 9.75
CA GLU A 214 5.80 11.32 11.14
C GLU A 214 5.39 9.85 11.20
N ARG A 215 4.41 9.43 10.37
CA ARG A 215 4.01 8.02 10.29
C ARG A 215 5.15 7.13 9.82
N LEU A 216 5.93 7.54 8.83
CA LEU A 216 7.06 6.78 8.33
C LEU A 216 8.20 6.63 9.35
N SER A 217 8.40 7.65 10.20
CA SER A 217 9.44 7.64 11.25
C SER A 217 9.04 6.86 12.50
N ARG A 218 7.73 6.76 12.80
CA ARG A 218 7.21 5.94 13.90
C ARG A 218 7.71 4.49 13.80
N THR A 219 8.08 3.94 14.95
CA THR A 219 8.68 2.60 15.03
C THR A 219 7.71 1.54 15.54
N VAL A 220 7.93 0.30 15.13
CA VAL A 220 7.25 -0.90 15.62
C VAL A 220 8.28 -1.96 15.98
N MET A 221 7.93 -2.85 16.91
CA MET A 221 8.80 -3.96 17.30
C MET A 221 8.84 -5.01 16.19
N HIS A 222 10.02 -5.27 15.63
CA HIS A 222 10.22 -6.31 14.62
C HIS A 222 10.66 -7.61 15.28
N LYS A 223 9.71 -8.56 15.44
CA LYS A 223 9.92 -9.81 16.19
C LYS A 223 11.19 -10.59 15.77
N LYS A 224 11.38 -10.84 14.47
CA LYS A 224 12.55 -11.60 13.96
C LYS A 224 13.89 -10.89 14.19
N LEU A 225 13.89 -9.56 14.37
CA LEU A 225 15.13 -8.78 14.58
C LEU A 225 15.33 -8.39 16.05
N GLY A 226 14.35 -8.63 16.93
CA GLY A 226 14.41 -8.25 18.35
C GLY A 226 14.53 -6.74 18.61
N ARG A 227 14.22 -5.87 17.64
CA ARG A 227 14.39 -4.41 17.78
C ARG A 227 13.27 -3.59 17.13
N LYS A 228 13.17 -2.34 17.55
CA LYS A 228 12.29 -1.35 16.93
C LYS A 228 12.80 -0.94 15.56
N VAL A 229 11.91 -0.89 14.57
CA VAL A 229 12.20 -0.42 13.21
C VAL A 229 11.11 0.54 12.76
N SER A 230 11.47 1.57 12.01
CA SER A 230 10.51 2.53 11.45
C SER A 230 9.68 1.91 10.32
N TYR A 231 8.51 2.47 9.99
CA TYR A 231 7.74 2.03 8.81
C TYR A 231 8.54 2.19 7.52
N ARG A 232 9.32 3.27 7.38
CA ARG A 232 10.25 3.42 6.25
C ARG A 232 11.23 2.25 6.17
N ARG A 233 11.79 1.83 7.31
CA ARG A 233 12.68 0.67 7.36
C ARG A 233 11.95 -0.64 7.10
N LEU A 234 10.69 -0.79 7.50
CA LEU A 234 9.89 -1.98 7.16
C LEU A 234 9.71 -2.15 5.65
N ILE A 235 9.45 -1.06 4.92
CA ILE A 235 9.36 -1.10 3.45
C ILE A 235 10.68 -1.63 2.86
N ARG A 236 11.83 -1.17 3.37
CA ARG A 236 13.14 -1.68 2.93
C ARG A 236 13.38 -3.14 3.32
N LEU A 237 12.96 -3.55 4.52
CA LEU A 237 13.04 -4.95 4.96
C LEU A 237 12.19 -5.86 4.07
N GLU A 238 11.08 -5.36 3.54
CA GLU A 238 10.26 -6.08 2.56
C GLU A 238 11.01 -6.32 1.25
N CYS A 239 11.76 -5.31 0.78
CA CYS A 239 12.66 -5.46 -0.37
C CYS A 239 13.74 -6.52 -0.10
N TYR A 240 14.35 -6.54 1.09
CA TYR A 240 15.35 -7.56 1.43
C TYR A 240 14.76 -8.98 1.53
N LYS A 241 13.48 -9.13 1.87
CA LYS A 241 12.80 -10.43 1.82
C LYS A 241 12.64 -10.92 0.39
N LEU A 242 12.24 -10.04 -0.53
CA LEU A 242 12.18 -10.36 -1.96
C LEU A 242 13.58 -10.69 -2.53
N TYR A 243 14.60 -9.91 -2.16
CA TYR A 243 15.98 -10.16 -2.58
C TYR A 243 16.43 -11.59 -2.23
N ARG A 244 16.22 -12.04 -0.99
CA ARG A 244 16.56 -13.41 -0.56
C ARG A 244 15.72 -14.48 -1.25
N HIS A 245 14.46 -14.17 -1.56
CA HIS A 245 13.60 -15.06 -2.33
C HIS A 245 14.13 -15.27 -3.75
N PHE A 246 14.51 -14.20 -4.45
CA PHE A 246 15.05 -14.30 -5.81
C PHE A 246 16.39 -15.04 -5.88
N LEU A 247 17.17 -15.05 -4.79
CA LEU A 247 18.38 -15.85 -4.67
C LEU A 247 18.14 -17.30 -4.23
N GLY A 248 16.91 -17.68 -3.90
CA GLY A 248 16.56 -19.01 -3.42
C GLY A 248 16.96 -19.26 -1.95
N GLU A 249 17.30 -18.22 -1.19
CA GLU A 249 17.75 -18.35 0.21
C GLU A 249 16.58 -18.51 1.20
N GLU A 250 15.48 -17.79 0.99
CA GLU A 250 14.30 -17.82 1.87
C GLU A 250 13.04 -17.54 1.05
N LEU A 251 11.97 -18.32 1.23
CA LEU A 251 10.68 -18.06 0.57
C LEU A 251 10.09 -16.71 1.02
N TYR A 252 9.51 -15.96 0.08
CA TYR A 252 8.88 -14.69 0.38
C TYR A 252 7.53 -14.90 1.09
N PHE A 253 7.43 -14.39 2.31
CA PHE A 253 6.16 -14.23 3.03
C PHE A 253 5.95 -12.74 3.27
N PRO A 254 4.81 -12.13 2.92
CA PRO A 254 4.61 -10.69 3.00
C PRO A 254 4.54 -10.21 4.45
N TYR A 255 4.90 -8.94 4.70
CA TYR A 255 4.70 -8.35 6.03
C TYR A 255 3.22 -8.19 6.34
N VAL A 256 2.74 -8.93 7.34
CA VAL A 256 1.41 -8.73 7.95
C VAL A 256 1.58 -8.35 9.41
N ARG A 257 0.96 -7.24 9.81
CA ARG A 257 1.01 -6.78 11.18
C ARG A 257 0.09 -7.66 12.06
N THR A 258 0.65 -8.20 13.14
CA THR A 258 -0.05 -9.16 14.01
C THR A 258 -0.38 -8.63 15.41
N ARG A 259 0.24 -7.52 15.86
CA ARG A 259 0.01 -6.82 17.14
C ARG A 259 0.37 -5.34 17.00
#